data_AF-A0A2G8RAJ8-F1
#
_entry.id   AF-A0A2G8RAJ8-F1
#
_cell.length_a   1.000
_cell.length_b   1.000
_cell.length_c   1.000
_cell.angle_alpha   90.00
_cell.angle_beta   90.00
_cell.angle_gamma   90.00
#
_symmetry.space_group_name_H-M   'P 1'
#
loop_
_entity.id
_entity.type
_entity.pdbx_description
1 polymer ?
#
loop_
_entity_poly.entity_id
_entity_poly.type
_entity_poly.pdbx_seq_one_letter_code
_entity_poly.pdbx_strand_id
1 'polypeptide(L)' 'MQRRVAVLPAMQDHPISQRRVCVLIGVDPKTVWRERPPDNPEIRLEMNKIAEKRRRFGYPLPGR' A
#
# COMPACT_ATOMS: atom_id res chain seq x y z
N MET A 1 23.24 2.52 -0.63
CA MET A 1 22.11 2.40 0.32
C MET A 1 21.66 3.76 0.88
N GLN A 2 22.58 4.67 1.21
CA GLN A 2 22.29 5.98 1.87
C GLN A 2 21.41 6.95 1.06
N ARG A 3 21.59 7.06 -0.26
CA ARG A 3 20.82 8.01 -1.09
C ARG A 3 19.31 7.75 -1.12
N ARG A 4 18.89 6.49 -1.04
CA ARG A 4 17.45 6.13 -1.01
C ARG A 4 16.80 6.56 0.31
N VAL A 5 17.52 6.39 1.42
CA VAL A 5 17.03 6.74 2.75
C VAL A 5 16.83 8.25 2.88
N ALA A 6 17.63 9.07 2.20
CA ALA A 6 17.49 10.52 2.20
C ALA A 6 16.23 11.04 1.47
N VAL A 7 15.58 10.24 0.62
CA VAL A 7 14.39 10.65 -0.13
C VAL A 7 13.16 10.75 0.78
N LEU A 8 13.01 9.84 1.75
CA LEU A 8 11.82 9.79 2.61
C LEU A 8 11.72 10.98 3.59
N PRO A 9 12.79 11.39 4.31
CA PRO A 9 12.78 12.60 5.13
C PRO A 9 12.57 13.84 4.29
N ALA A 10 13.26 13.98 3.15
CA ALA A 10 13.11 15.14 2.26
C ALA A 10 11.68 15.30 1.70
N MET A 11 10.90 14.21 1.60
CA MET A 11 9.47 14.25 1.26
C MET A 11 8.56 14.59 2.45
N GLN A 12 8.99 14.34 3.69
CA GLN A 12 8.24 14.70 4.91
C GLN A 12 8.50 16.15 5.31
N ASP A 13 9.75 16.61 5.21
CA ASP A 13 10.20 17.93 5.64
C ASP A 13 9.83 19.04 4.64
N HIS A 14 9.56 18.68 3.38
CA HIS A 14 9.23 19.62 2.32
C HIS A 14 7.97 19.21 1.57
N PRO A 15 7.10 20.17 1.15
CA PRO A 15 5.93 19.89 0.34
C PRO A 15 6.31 19.66 -1.14
N ILE A 16 7.25 18.75 -1.39
CA ILE A 16 7.79 18.45 -2.70
C ILE A 16 7.36 17.05 -3.11
N SER A 17 6.95 16.88 -4.37
CA SER A 17 6.55 15.57 -4.88
C SER A 17 7.73 14.58 -4.90
N GLN A 18 7.45 13.31 -4.65
CA GLN A 18 8.42 12.21 -4.71
C GLN A 18 9.30 12.26 -5.96
N ARG A 19 8.69 12.58 -7.12
CA ARG A 19 9.40 12.68 -8.40
C ARG A 19 10.48 13.75 -8.37
N ARG A 20 10.20 14.93 -7.82
CA ARG A 20 11.18 16.03 -7.71
C ARG A 20 12.31 15.67 -6.75
N VAL A 21 11.99 15.07 -5.60
CA VAL A 21 13.00 14.64 -4.62
C VAL A 21 13.91 13.55 -5.21
N CYS A 22 13.34 12.58 -5.93
CA CYS A 22 14.09 11.54 -6.63
C CYS A 22 15.06 12.09 -7.68
N VAL A 23 14.63 13.10 -8.46
CA VAL A 23 15.50 13.79 -9.44
C VAL A 23 16.63 14.55 -8.74
N LEU A 24 16.33 15.27 -7.65
CA LEU A 24 17.32 16.01 -6.85
C LEU A 24 18.40 15.11 -6.25
N ILE A 25 18.01 13.93 -5.75
CA ILE A 25 18.92 13.00 -5.05
C ILE A 25 19.58 12.00 -6.05
N GLY A 26 19.09 11.93 -7.29
CA GLY A 26 19.60 11.04 -8.32
C GLY A 26 19.21 9.57 -8.09
N VAL A 27 18.00 9.33 -7.61
CA VAL A 27 17.46 7.99 -7.31
C VAL A 27 16.31 7.70 -8.27
N ASP A 28 16.29 6.49 -8.86
CA ASP A 28 15.15 6.06 -9.68
C ASP A 28 13.88 5.95 -8.80
N PRO A 29 12.77 6.64 -9.13
CA PRO A 29 11.54 6.61 -8.36
C PRO A 29 11.01 5.20 -8.09
N LYS A 30 11.22 4.25 -9.03
CA LYS A 30 10.81 2.85 -8.87
C LYS A 30 11.56 2.12 -7.74
N THR A 31 12.58 2.75 -7.17
CA THR A 31 13.37 2.18 -6.07
C THR A 31 13.05 2.80 -4.72
N VAL A 32 12.27 3.89 -4.73
CA VAL A 32 11.69 4.54 -3.56
C VAL A 32 10.25 4.03 -3.43
N TRP A 33 10.09 2.71 -3.37
CA TRP A 33 8.79 2.16 -2.99
C TRP A 33 8.51 2.63 -1.56
N ARG A 34 7.31 3.16 -1.33
CA ARG A 34 6.84 3.42 0.02
C ARG A 34 6.81 2.08 0.76
N GLU A 35 7.23 2.06 2.02
CA GLU A 35 7.09 0.86 2.84
C GLU A 35 5.64 0.40 2.78
N ARG A 36 5.46 -0.91 2.53
CA ARG A 36 4.14 -1.51 2.48
C ARG A 36 3.48 -1.24 3.84
N PRO A 37 2.26 -0.68 3.88
CA PRO A 37 1.53 -0.55 5.13
C PRO A 37 1.53 -1.90 5.86
N PRO A 38 1.68 -1.92 7.19
CA PRO A 38 1.67 -3.15 7.96
C PRO A 38 0.40 -3.95 7.64
N ASP A 39 0.54 -5.27 7.48
CA ASP A 39 -0.61 -6.12 7.28
C ASP A 39 -1.47 -6.10 8.55
N ASN A 40 -2.76 -5.81 8.41
CA ASN A 40 -3.71 -5.73 9.52
C ASN A 40 -4.53 -7.02 9.55
N PRO A 41 -4.07 -8.07 10.26
CA PRO A 41 -4.71 -9.38 10.21
C PRO A 41 -6.15 -9.34 10.77
N GLU A 42 -6.42 -8.45 11.72
CA GLU A 42 -7.74 -8.25 12.32
C GLU A 42 -8.78 -7.77 11.30
N ILE A 43 -8.43 -6.77 10.48
CA ILE A 43 -9.30 -6.25 9.42
C ILE A 43 -9.59 -7.36 8.40
N ARG A 44 -8.57 -8.15 8.03
CA ARG A 44 -8.72 -9.26 7.09
C ARG A 44 -9.66 -10.34 7.64
N LEU A 45 -9.57 -10.63 8.94
CA LEU A 45 -10.46 -11.57 9.61
C LEU A 45 -11.91 -11.07 9.61
N GLU A 46 -12.13 -9.79 9.93
CA GLU A 46 -13.48 -9.19 9.89
C GLU A 46 -14.07 -9.16 8.49
N MET A 47 -13.26 -8.84 7.46
CA MET A 47 -13.70 -8.93 6.07
C MET A 47 -14.10 -10.37 5.69
N ASN A 48 -13.35 -11.37 6.14
CA ASN A 48 -13.69 -12.78 5.90
C ASN A 48 -15.01 -13.18 6.59
N LYS A 49 -15.25 -12.74 7.83
CA LYS A 49 -16.53 -12.96 8.52
C LYS A 49 -17.71 -12.33 7.77
N ILE A 50 -17.53 -11.13 7.21
CA ILE A 50 -18.55 -10.47 6.39
C ILE A 50 -18.79 -11.24 5.09
N ALA A 51 -17.72 -11.72 4.46
CA ALA A 51 -17.78 -12.50 3.23
C ALA A 51 -18.40 -13.89 3.44
N GLU A 52 -18.31 -14.46 4.63
CA GLU A 52 -18.97 -15.72 5.00
C GLU A 52 -20.48 -15.53 5.24
N LYS A 53 -20.88 -14.42 5.87
CA LYS A 53 -22.29 -14.08 6.11
C LYS A 53 -23.06 -13.80 4.81
N ARG A 54 -22.38 -13.30 3.77
CA ARG A 54 -23.00 -12.98 2.48
C ARG A 54 -22.75 -14.11 1.51
N ARG A 55 -23.81 -14.70 0.94
CA ARG A 55 -23.65 -15.63 -0.18
C ARG A 55 -22.82 -14.95 -1.27
N ARG A 56 -21.72 -15.60 -1.67
CA ARG A 56 -20.83 -15.11 -2.71
C ARG A 56 -21.62 -14.95 -4.01
N PHE A 57 -21.48 -13.79 -4.64
CA PHE A 57 -22.03 -13.54 -5.96
C PHE A 57 -21.52 -14.62 -6.93
N GLY A 58 -22.43 -15.21 -7.71
CA GLY A 58 -22.12 -16.29 -8.67
C GLY A 58 -22.15 -17.72 -8.10
N TYR A 59 -22.31 -17.92 -6.80
CA TYR A 59 -22.53 -19.27 -6.26
C TYR A 59 -23.98 -19.71 -6.52
N PRO A 60 -24.27 -20.98 -6.83
CA PRO A 60 -25.63 -21.46 -7.03
C PRO A 60 -26.54 -21.09 -5.86
N LEU A 61 -27.79 -20.72 -6.15
CA LEU A 61 -28.81 -20.61 -5.11
C LEU A 61 -29.10 -22.03 -4.60
N PRO A 62 -29.13 -22.28 -3.28
CA PRO A 62 -29.62 -23.56 -2.79
C PRO A 62 -31.09 -23.72 -3.19
N GLY A 63 -31.42 -24.85 -3.84
CA GLY A 63 -32.80 -25.21 -4.18
C GLY A 63 -33.38 -24.62 -5.47
N ARG A 64 -32.55 -24.17 -6.42
CA ARG A 64 -32.96 -23.90 -7.80
C ARG A 64 -32.30 -24.89 -8.75
#